data_AF-A0A7R9V314-F1
#
_entry.id   AF-A0A7R9V314-F1
#
_cell.length_a   1.000
_cell.length_b   1.000
_cell.length_c   1.000
_cell.angle_alpha   90.00
_cell.angle_beta   90.00
_cell.angle_gamma   90.00
#
_symmetry.space_group_name_H-M   'P 1'
#
loop_
_entity.id
_entity.type
_entity.pdbx_description
1 polymer ?
#
loop_
_entity_poly.entity_id
_entity_poly.type
_entity_poly.pdbx_seq_one_letter_code
_entity_poly.pdbx_strand_id
1 'polypeptide(L)'
;SHLPIGGGESNYVPGRALLHLEHIEAEVQAAREGGRKLMDLEGVPRNVMRRALRQRCRVTRGSWCGHYFRQTPLRYTPAPRGSMQCPNECHGVGNCNHDTGLCECPAGWGGVDCSMLTLRPCTNFYREQGN
;
A
#
# COMPACT_ATOMS: atom_id res chain seq x y z
N SER A 1 -53.41 52.86 21.13
CA SER A 1 -52.49 52.66 22.27
C SER A 1 -51.18 52.14 21.74
N HIS A 2 -50.11 52.88 22.02
CA HIS A 2 -48.67 52.71 21.75
C HIS A 2 -48.09 51.42 21.11
N LEU A 3 -47.24 51.63 20.10
CA LEU A 3 -45.98 50.89 19.85
C LEU A 3 -44.85 51.48 20.73
N PRO A 4 -43.81 50.70 21.13
CA PRO A 4 -42.52 50.73 20.41
C PRO A 4 -41.76 49.36 20.33
N ILE A 5 -41.10 49.01 19.22
CA ILE A 5 -39.67 49.17 18.78
C ILE A 5 -38.67 48.10 19.28
N GLY A 6 -37.95 47.47 18.32
CA GLY A 6 -36.63 46.81 18.47
C GLY A 6 -36.65 45.39 17.87
N GLY A 7 -35.96 45.03 16.77
CA GLY A 7 -34.61 45.37 16.31
C GLY A 7 -33.71 44.14 16.51
N GLY A 8 -33.26 43.46 15.45
CA GLY A 8 -32.38 42.30 15.57
C GLY A 8 -32.10 41.60 14.24
N GLU A 9 -30.87 41.76 13.76
CA GLU A 9 -30.39 41.47 12.42
C GLU A 9 -30.18 39.98 12.09
N SER A 10 -30.26 39.70 10.78
CA SER A 10 -29.59 38.64 10.04
C SER A 10 -28.32 38.13 10.70
N ASN A 11 -28.17 36.80 10.86
CA ASN A 11 -26.86 36.16 11.00
C ASN A 11 -26.85 34.73 10.43
N TYR A 12 -26.96 34.61 9.10
CA TYR A 12 -26.22 33.56 8.40
C TYR A 12 -24.75 33.96 8.43
N VAL A 13 -23.92 33.26 9.22
CA VAL A 13 -22.47 33.46 9.24
C VAL A 13 -21.79 32.18 8.75
N PRO A 14 -21.13 32.18 7.57
CA PRO A 14 -20.36 31.04 7.10
C PRO A 14 -19.02 31.02 7.83
N GLY A 15 -19.01 30.54 9.07
CA GLY A 15 -17.79 30.43 9.90
C GLY A 15 -16.93 29.19 9.61
N ARG A 16 -17.25 28.38 8.59
CA ARG A 16 -16.52 27.13 8.29
C ARG A 16 -15.49 27.23 7.16
N ALA A 17 -15.42 28.36 6.44
CA ALA A 17 -14.53 28.51 5.29
C ALA A 17 -13.11 28.99 5.67
N LEU A 18 -12.94 29.76 6.75
CA LEU A 18 -11.65 30.35 7.12
C LEU A 18 -10.69 29.34 7.76
N LEU A 19 -11.18 28.45 8.63
CA LEU A 19 -10.36 27.39 9.22
C LEU A 19 -9.82 26.42 8.15
N HIS A 20 -10.55 26.22 7.04
CA HIS A 20 -10.09 25.37 5.95
C HIS A 20 -8.97 26.03 5.13
N LEU A 21 -9.04 27.36 4.94
CA LEU A 21 -8.01 28.11 4.24
C LEU A 21 -6.71 28.21 5.04
N GLU A 22 -6.78 28.43 6.36
CA GLU A 22 -5.60 28.45 7.24
C GLU A 22 -4.90 27.07 7.30
N HIS A 23 -5.67 25.97 7.35
CA HIS A 23 -5.09 24.62 7.27
C HIS A 23 -4.50 24.34 5.89
N ILE A 24 -5.16 24.76 4.80
CA ILE A 24 -4.60 24.64 3.45
C ILE A 24 -3.32 25.47 3.32
N GLU A 25 -3.29 26.68 3.85
CA GLU A 25 -2.11 27.54 3.81
C GLU A 25 -0.97 26.96 4.65
N ALA A 26 -1.25 26.37 5.81
CA ALA A 26 -0.27 25.63 6.61
C ALA A 26 0.24 24.36 5.89
N GLU A 27 -0.63 23.62 5.19
CA GLU A 27 -0.25 22.46 4.39
C GLU A 27 0.57 22.85 3.14
N VAL A 28 0.20 23.95 2.48
CA VAL A 28 0.90 24.51 1.32
C VAL A 28 2.23 25.13 1.74
N GLN A 29 2.30 25.78 2.90
CA GLN A 29 3.53 26.33 3.47
C GLN A 29 4.45 25.19 3.95
N ALA A 30 3.94 24.14 4.59
CA ALA A 30 4.70 22.93 4.89
C ALA A 30 5.20 22.22 3.63
N ALA A 31 4.46 22.27 2.51
CA ALA A 31 4.90 21.78 1.22
C ALA A 31 5.95 22.68 0.54
N ARG A 32 5.93 23.99 0.80
CA ARG A 32 6.88 25.00 0.27
C ARG A 32 8.18 25.08 1.08
N GLU A 33 8.11 25.04 2.40
CA GLU A 33 9.24 24.98 3.34
C GLU A 33 9.82 23.57 3.42
N GLY A 34 8.99 22.54 3.19
CA GLY A 34 9.41 21.19 2.79
C GLY A 34 9.88 21.11 1.34
N GLY A 35 10.27 22.24 0.75
CA GLY A 35 10.74 22.35 -0.61
C GLY A 35 11.85 21.36 -0.87
N ARG A 36 11.61 20.40 -1.77
CA ARG A 36 12.59 19.46 -2.35
C ARG A 36 13.80 19.25 -1.43
N LYS A 37 13.61 18.81 -0.18
CA LYS A 37 14.72 18.28 0.60
C LYS A 37 15.16 17.06 -0.20
N LEU A 38 16.21 17.26 -0.99
CA LEU A 38 16.85 16.30 -1.87
C LEU A 38 17.35 15.19 -0.97
N MET A 39 16.44 14.28 -0.63
CA MET A 39 16.62 13.15 0.27
C MET A 39 17.28 13.56 1.60
N ASP A 40 16.57 13.43 2.72
CA ASP A 40 17.23 13.47 4.03
C ASP A 40 18.11 12.21 4.16
N LEU A 41 19.30 12.26 3.52
CA LEU A 41 20.35 11.24 3.48
C LEU A 41 21.33 11.43 4.62
N GLU A 42 20.93 12.16 5.66
CA GLU A 42 21.74 12.31 6.87
C GLU A 42 22.21 10.93 7.34
N GLY A 43 23.52 10.70 7.29
CA GLY A 43 24.15 9.43 7.65
C GLY A 43 24.35 8.41 6.51
N VAL A 44 24.05 8.71 5.25
CA VAL A 44 24.37 7.82 4.11
C VAL A 44 25.61 8.35 3.36
N PRO A 45 26.73 7.61 3.35
CA PRO A 45 27.94 8.03 2.63
C PRO A 45 27.68 8.22 1.12
N ARG A 46 28.18 9.31 0.52
CA ARG A 46 27.98 9.63 -0.91
C ARG A 46 28.51 8.54 -1.87
N ASN A 47 29.51 7.78 -1.44
CA ASN A 47 30.09 6.63 -2.15
C ASN A 47 29.24 5.34 -2.04
N VAL A 48 28.31 5.26 -1.07
CA VAL A 48 27.34 4.16 -0.91
C VAL A 48 26.06 4.43 -1.73
N MET A 49 25.78 5.70 -2.00
CA MET A 49 24.64 6.18 -2.77
C MET A 49 24.77 5.87 -4.28
N ARG A 50 24.58 4.60 -4.67
CA ARG A 50 24.58 4.15 -6.07
C ARG A 50 23.51 4.89 -6.89
N ARG A 51 23.75 5.12 -8.18
CA ARG A 51 22.80 5.74 -9.14
C ARG A 51 21.40 5.11 -9.09
N ALA A 52 21.32 3.80 -8.91
CA ALA A 52 20.07 3.05 -8.79
C ALA A 52 19.22 3.46 -7.58
N LEU A 53 19.84 3.78 -6.46
CA LEU A 53 19.15 4.24 -5.26
C LEU A 53 18.59 5.65 -5.47
N ARG A 54 19.37 6.58 -6.04
CA ARG A 54 18.86 7.91 -6.40
C ARG A 54 17.63 7.84 -7.31
N GLN A 55 17.57 6.87 -8.23
CA GLN A 55 16.40 6.67 -9.10
C GLN A 55 15.19 6.11 -8.32
N ARG A 56 15.39 5.12 -7.45
CA ARG A 56 14.31 4.55 -6.62
C ARG A 56 13.69 5.56 -5.67
N CYS A 57 14.50 6.45 -5.11
CA CYS A 57 14.04 7.43 -4.13
C CYS A 57 13.72 8.81 -4.73
N ARG A 58 13.81 8.96 -6.05
CA ARG A 58 13.71 10.26 -6.73
C ARG A 58 12.44 11.04 -6.42
N VAL A 59 11.34 10.34 -6.19
CA VAL A 59 10.00 10.92 -6.00
C VAL A 59 9.43 10.67 -4.59
N THR A 60 10.27 10.18 -3.68
CA THR A 60 9.84 9.84 -2.32
C THR A 60 9.83 11.10 -1.45
N ARG A 61 8.76 11.32 -0.70
CA ARG A 61 8.67 12.40 0.30
C ARG A 61 9.15 11.90 1.67
N GLY A 62 9.85 12.75 2.43
CA GLY A 62 10.33 12.43 3.79
C GLY A 62 11.64 11.62 3.84
N SER A 63 12.04 11.22 5.04
CA SER A 63 13.34 10.57 5.33
C SER A 63 13.33 9.04 5.19
N TRP A 64 12.17 8.43 4.94
CA TRP A 64 12.01 6.97 4.99
C TRP A 64 12.94 6.22 4.04
N CYS A 65 13.23 6.75 2.85
CA CYS A 65 14.18 6.13 1.93
C CYS A 65 15.58 6.07 2.58
N GLY A 66 16.06 7.17 3.16
CA GLY A 66 17.33 7.19 3.87
C GLY A 66 17.38 6.20 5.04
N HIS A 67 16.27 6.02 5.77
CA HIS A 67 16.16 5.00 6.82
C HIS A 67 16.24 3.59 6.25
N TYR A 68 15.47 3.27 5.21
CA TYR A 68 15.50 1.95 4.55
C TYR A 68 16.92 1.56 4.11
N PHE A 69 17.67 2.47 3.50
CA PHE A 69 19.04 2.16 3.06
C PHE A 69 20.07 2.03 4.19
N ARG A 70 19.81 2.61 5.36
CA ARG A 70 20.65 2.45 6.54
C ARG A 70 20.32 1.19 7.33
N GLN A 71 19.25 0.47 6.98
CA GLN A 71 18.94 -0.80 7.63
C GLN A 71 20.04 -1.81 7.35
N THR A 72 20.56 -2.42 8.42
CA THR A 72 21.41 -3.60 8.30
C THR A 72 20.61 -4.72 7.67
N PRO A 73 21.05 -5.33 6.55
CA PRO A 73 20.35 -6.44 5.95
C PRO A 73 20.15 -7.56 6.96
N LEU A 74 18.90 -7.93 7.20
CA LEU A 74 18.60 -9.10 8.01
C LEU A 74 19.19 -10.33 7.32
N ARG A 75 19.75 -11.24 8.11
CA ARG A 75 20.15 -12.55 7.60
C ARG A 75 18.87 -13.30 7.28
N TYR A 76 18.66 -13.58 6.00
CA TYR A 76 17.55 -14.41 5.57
C TYR A 76 17.84 -15.86 5.93
N THR A 77 17.02 -16.42 6.81
CA THR A 77 16.87 -17.86 7.01
C THR A 77 15.46 -18.23 6.56
N PRO A 78 15.28 -19.28 5.74
CA PRO A 78 13.94 -19.73 5.39
C PRO A 78 13.17 -20.09 6.67
N ALA A 79 11.86 -19.85 6.67
CA ALA A 79 11.01 -20.30 7.75
C ALA A 79 11.14 -21.83 7.92
N PRO A 80 11.12 -22.35 9.16
CA PRO A 80 10.98 -23.78 9.37
C PRO A 80 9.75 -24.30 8.61
N ARG A 81 9.90 -25.41 7.89
CA ARG A 81 8.81 -26.09 7.22
C ARG A 81 8.45 -27.37 7.96
N GLY A 82 7.20 -27.80 7.88
CA GLY A 82 6.78 -29.12 8.37
C GLY A 82 7.43 -30.31 7.65
N SER A 83 7.08 -31.51 8.10
CA SER A 83 7.66 -32.77 7.63
C SER A 83 6.72 -33.59 6.74
N MET A 84 5.46 -33.18 6.55
CA MET A 84 4.51 -33.91 5.71
C MET A 84 4.92 -33.82 4.23
N GLN A 85 4.76 -34.93 3.51
CA GLN A 85 4.94 -34.96 2.06
C GLN A 85 3.57 -34.86 1.38
N CYS A 86 3.51 -34.11 0.28
CA CYS A 86 2.31 -34.02 -0.52
C CYS A 86 2.24 -35.18 -1.54
N PRO A 87 1.03 -35.62 -1.91
CA PRO A 87 0.85 -36.63 -2.94
C PRO A 87 1.44 -36.15 -4.26
N ASN A 88 2.24 -37.00 -4.92
CA ASN A 88 2.89 -36.74 -6.21
C ASN A 88 3.55 -35.37 -6.34
N GLU A 89 4.06 -34.79 -5.24
CA GLU A 89 4.66 -33.45 -5.22
C GLU A 89 3.73 -32.36 -5.81
N CYS A 90 2.42 -32.49 -5.57
CA CYS A 90 1.40 -31.61 -6.16
C CYS A 90 1.49 -31.51 -7.69
N HIS A 91 1.86 -32.64 -8.31
CA HIS A 91 2.06 -32.81 -9.76
C HIS A 91 3.09 -31.83 -10.35
N GLY A 92 3.95 -31.23 -9.51
CA GLY A 92 4.87 -30.16 -9.90
C GLY A 92 4.18 -28.85 -10.30
N VAL A 93 2.87 -28.73 -10.06
CA VAL A 93 2.04 -27.58 -10.44
C VAL A 93 1.60 -26.77 -9.22
N GLY A 94 1.24 -27.45 -8.14
CA GLY A 94 0.78 -26.84 -6.90
C GLY A 94 1.88 -26.58 -5.89
N ASN A 95 1.58 -25.75 -4.89
CA ASN A 95 2.44 -25.56 -3.74
C ASN A 95 2.09 -26.59 -2.65
N CYS A 96 3.09 -27.30 -2.14
CA CYS A 96 2.89 -28.24 -1.03
C CYS A 96 2.91 -27.52 0.31
N ASN A 97 1.82 -27.65 1.08
CA ASN A 97 1.83 -27.26 2.49
C ASN A 97 2.41 -28.43 3.32
N HIS A 98 3.67 -28.31 3.70
CA HIS A 98 4.39 -29.36 4.45
C HIS A 98 3.95 -29.51 5.92
N ASP A 99 3.11 -28.62 6.44
CA ASP A 99 2.54 -28.75 7.79
C ASP A 99 1.30 -29.65 7.78
N THR A 100 0.51 -29.61 6.69
CA THR A 100 -0.75 -30.36 6.55
C THR A 100 -0.68 -31.53 5.56
N GLY A 101 0.29 -31.54 4.65
CA GLY A 101 0.40 -32.50 3.56
C GLY A 101 -0.56 -32.23 2.39
N LEU A 102 -1.18 -31.05 2.33
CA LEU A 102 -2.18 -30.69 1.31
C LEU A 102 -1.57 -29.83 0.20
N CYS A 103 -2.09 -29.99 -1.01
CA CYS A 103 -1.68 -29.24 -2.18
C CYS A 103 -2.56 -28.00 -2.41
N GLU A 104 -1.91 -26.85 -2.54
CA GLU A 104 -2.53 -25.60 -2.99
C GLU A 104 -2.41 -25.50 -4.51
N CYS A 105 -3.51 -25.82 -5.22
CA CYS A 105 -3.54 -25.82 -6.67
C CYS A 105 -3.78 -24.42 -7.26
N PRO A 106 -3.03 -24.01 -8.31
CA PRO A 106 -3.27 -22.76 -9.01
C PRO A 106 -4.60 -22.80 -9.77
N ALA A 107 -5.10 -21.61 -10.14
CA ALA A 107 -6.34 -21.49 -10.93
C ALA A 107 -6.23 -22.30 -12.23
N GLY A 108 -7.29 -23.07 -12.55
CA GLY A 108 -7.27 -23.96 -13.70
C GLY A 108 -6.84 -25.40 -13.37
N TRP A 109 -6.42 -25.67 -12.13
CA TRP A 109 -5.99 -26.99 -11.66
C TRP A 109 -6.74 -27.40 -10.39
N GLY A 110 -6.83 -28.69 -10.15
CA GLY A 110 -7.56 -29.27 -9.04
C GLY A 110 -7.20 -30.75 -8.84
N GLY A 111 -7.96 -31.43 -7.99
CA GLY A 111 -7.62 -32.76 -7.50
C GLY A 111 -6.70 -32.70 -6.28
N VAL A 112 -6.50 -33.86 -5.64
CA VAL A 112 -5.73 -33.96 -4.38
C VAL A 112 -4.25 -33.62 -4.54
N ASP A 113 -3.71 -33.79 -5.74
CA ASP A 113 -2.33 -33.54 -6.12
C ASP A 113 -2.20 -32.53 -7.26
N CYS A 114 -3.25 -31.74 -7.56
CA CYS A 114 -3.26 -30.79 -8.67
C CYS A 114 -3.09 -31.40 -10.07
N SER A 115 -3.33 -32.70 -10.26
CA SER A 115 -3.24 -33.35 -11.58
C SER A 115 -4.46 -33.11 -12.49
N MET A 116 -5.57 -32.60 -11.97
CA MET A 116 -6.81 -32.42 -12.73
C MET A 116 -6.92 -31.01 -13.30
N LEU A 117 -7.15 -30.88 -14.60
CA LEU A 117 -7.44 -29.59 -15.23
C LEU A 117 -8.88 -29.18 -14.94
N THR A 118 -9.04 -28.05 -14.25
CA THR A 118 -10.33 -27.43 -13.93
C THR A 118 -10.43 -26.09 -14.66
N LEU A 119 -10.56 -26.16 -15.99
CA LEU A 119 -10.63 -24.97 -16.84
C LEU A 119 -11.75 -24.05 -16.35
N ARG A 120 -11.41 -22.80 -16.04
CA ARG A 120 -12.44 -21.79 -15.75
C ARG A 120 -13.16 -21.51 -17.07
N PRO A 121 -14.48 -21.67 -17.16
CA PRO A 121 -15.19 -21.35 -18.37
C PRO A 121 -14.98 -19.87 -18.67
N CYS A 122 -14.56 -19.57 -19.91
CA CYS A 122 -14.54 -18.21 -20.40
C CYS A 122 -15.96 -17.68 -20.34
N THR A 123 -16.21 -16.66 -19.53
CA THR A 123 -17.46 -15.90 -19.64
C THR A 123 -17.21 -14.87 -20.75
N ASN A 124 -17.33 -15.29 -22.01
CA ASN A 124 -17.24 -14.39 -23.17
C ASN A 124 -18.45 -13.42 -23.27
N PHE A 125 -19.11 -13.16 -22.15
CA PHE A 125 -20.24 -12.27 -22.01
C PHE A 125 -19.89 -11.21 -20.98
N TYR A 126 -20.20 -9.96 -21.29
CA TYR A 126 -20.04 -8.86 -20.36
C TYR A 126 -20.98 -9.07 -19.17
N ARG A 127 -20.46 -9.02 -17.94
CA ARG A 127 -21.31 -9.04 -16.75
C ARG A 127 -22.00 -7.68 -16.63
N GLU A 128 -23.29 -7.63 -16.93
CA GLU A 128 -24.05 -6.37 -16.93
C GLU A 128 -24.27 -5.80 -15.52
N GLN A 129 -24.23 -6.64 -14.47
CA GLN A 129 -24.26 -6.24 -13.06
C GLN A 129 -23.39 -7.19 -12.21
N GLY A 130 -22.59 -6.62 -11.30
CA GLY A 130 -21.92 -7.37 -10.23
C GLY A 130 -22.85 -7.50 -9.04
N ASN A 131 -23.05 -8.74 -8.57
CA ASN A 131 -23.83 -9.04 -7.37
C ASN A 131 -22.94 -8.91 -6.13
#